data_AF-A0A7S1UR14-F1
#
_entry.id   AF-A0A7S1UR14-F1
#
_cell.length_a   1.000
_cell.length_b   1.000
_cell.length_c   1.000
_cell.angle_alpha   90.00
_cell.angle_beta   90.00
_cell.angle_gamma   90.00
#
_symmetry.space_group_name_H-M   'P 1'
#
loop_
_entity.id
_entity.type
_entity.pdbx_description
1 polymer ?
#
loop_
_entity_poly.entity_id
_entity_poly.type
_entity_poly.pdbx_seq_one_letter_code
_entity_poly.pdbx_strand_id
1 'polypeptide(L)'
;SLEHINAVPPTITVVSASDIVMVRVRDVDDAIEYALSCGKVGLAMLQALRHNRELRRLDLDDVVNRYLSAVLRIQPSLDTTKSALVTPSGDLSIRRLKLAAEATPTLLGGNVALWKKWVSEFARIPGALFVLRDYLPVRDPRLPGKVYQEVISTLFREASRMTSEAHSAEDERAAEEAVRRFLNTVVGFGPLQTLRARINFLQYGEKSNEDDDQKNRSPAAAQLEDLEDLLDRRLKQSAA
;
A
#
# COMPACT_ATOMS: atom_id res chain seq x y z
N SER A 1 -18.94 -31.95 -12.43
CA SER A 1 -20.09 -31.65 -13.31
C SER A 1 -20.87 -30.50 -12.71
N LEU A 2 -20.76 -29.30 -13.28
CA LEU A 2 -21.70 -28.17 -13.17
C LEU A 2 -21.18 -27.11 -14.14
N GLU A 3 -21.49 -27.32 -15.42
CA GLU A 3 -21.22 -26.35 -16.47
C GLU A 3 -21.91 -25.03 -16.09
N HIS A 4 -21.10 -23.99 -15.89
CA HIS A 4 -21.59 -22.61 -15.90
C HIS A 4 -22.02 -22.31 -17.33
N ILE A 5 -23.25 -22.71 -17.67
CA ILE A 5 -23.89 -22.29 -18.90
C ILE A 5 -24.03 -20.78 -18.76
N ASN A 6 -23.25 -20.05 -19.57
CA ASN A 6 -23.40 -18.62 -19.82
C ASN A 6 -24.79 -18.36 -20.40
N ALA A 7 -25.80 -18.34 -19.52
CA ALA A 7 -27.17 -18.08 -19.91
C ALA A 7 -27.25 -16.61 -20.34
N VAL A 8 -27.33 -16.38 -21.65
CA VAL A 8 -27.60 -15.07 -22.21
C VAL A 8 -28.90 -14.56 -21.58
N PRO A 9 -28.94 -13.31 -21.08
CA PRO A 9 -30.14 -12.79 -20.42
C PRO A 9 -31.34 -12.81 -21.38
N PRO A 10 -32.55 -13.09 -20.87
CA PRO A 10 -33.74 -13.15 -21.69
C PRO A 10 -33.96 -11.80 -22.39
N THR A 11 -34.10 -11.87 -23.72
CA THR A 11 -34.36 -10.72 -24.57
C THR A 11 -35.81 -10.77 -25.03
N ILE A 12 -36.57 -9.72 -24.72
CA ILE A 12 -37.98 -9.56 -25.06
C ILE A 12 -38.04 -8.68 -26.30
N THR A 13 -38.58 -9.19 -27.39
CA THR A 13 -38.85 -8.39 -28.59
C THR A 13 -40.33 -8.03 -28.62
N VAL A 14 -40.63 -6.73 -28.59
CA VAL A 14 -41.98 -6.21 -28.82
C VAL A 14 -42.05 -5.79 -30.27
N VAL A 15 -42.88 -6.47 -31.05
CA VAL A 15 -43.04 -6.24 -32.50
C VAL A 15 -44.38 -5.56 -32.74
N SER A 16 -44.34 -4.41 -33.40
CA SER A 16 -45.48 -3.72 -33.99
C SER A 16 -45.43 -3.85 -35.52
N ALA A 17 -46.50 -3.48 -36.21
CA ALA A 17 -46.58 -3.59 -37.68
C ALA A 17 -45.49 -2.76 -38.42
N SER A 18 -44.92 -1.75 -37.77
CA SER A 18 -43.93 -0.83 -38.35
C SER A 18 -42.57 -0.84 -37.63
N ASP A 19 -42.51 -1.30 -36.38
CA ASP A 19 -41.35 -1.14 -35.50
C ASP A 19 -41.07 -2.41 -34.68
N ILE A 20 -39.78 -2.67 -34.44
CA ILE A 20 -39.31 -3.73 -33.55
C ILE A 20 -38.52 -3.10 -32.41
N VAL A 21 -38.98 -3.26 -31.18
CA VAL A 21 -38.26 -2.84 -29.98
C VAL A 21 -37.71 -4.06 -29.28
N MET A 22 -36.39 -4.11 -29.11
CA MET A 22 -35.72 -5.18 -28.39
C MET A 22 -35.35 -4.71 -26.98
N VAL A 23 -35.91 -5.36 -25.97
CA VAL A 23 -35.71 -5.06 -24.55
C VAL A 23 -34.94 -6.21 -23.92
N ARG A 24 -33.75 -5.92 -23.40
CA ARG A 24 -32.98 -6.87 -22.59
C ARG A 24 -33.34 -6.69 -21.12
N VAL A 25 -33.66 -7.77 -20.42
CA VAL A 25 -33.85 -7.72 -18.96
C VAL A 25 -32.50 -7.34 -18.32
N ARG A 26 -32.52 -6.40 -17.37
CA ARG A 26 -31.30 -5.92 -16.71
C ARG A 26 -30.76 -6.99 -15.76
N ASP A 27 -29.49 -7.33 -15.94
CA ASP A 27 -28.75 -8.21 -15.05
C ASP A 27 -28.21 -7.44 -13.82
N VAL A 28 -27.74 -8.17 -12.81
CA VAL A 28 -27.03 -7.59 -11.65
C VAL A 28 -25.80 -6.80 -12.11
N ASP A 29 -25.08 -7.30 -13.12
CA ASP A 29 -23.95 -6.60 -13.73
C ASP A 29 -24.35 -5.24 -14.32
N ASP A 30 -25.51 -5.16 -15.00
CA ASP A 30 -26.02 -3.92 -15.58
C ASP A 30 -26.39 -2.91 -14.46
N ALA A 31 -26.88 -3.39 -13.31
CA ALA A 31 -27.17 -2.55 -12.15
C ALA A 31 -25.89 -1.99 -11.51
N ILE A 32 -24.83 -2.81 -11.41
CA ILE A 32 -23.52 -2.38 -10.91
C ILE A 32 -22.88 -1.37 -11.86
N GLU A 33 -22.90 -1.63 -13.17
CA GLU A 33 -22.40 -0.70 -14.19
C GLU A 33 -23.15 0.64 -14.16
N TYR A 34 -24.47 0.59 -13.98
CA TYR A 34 -25.28 1.80 -13.80
C TYR A 34 -24.93 2.55 -12.50
N ALA A 35 -24.71 1.85 -11.39
CA ALA A 35 -24.29 2.48 -10.14
C ALA A 35 -22.90 3.14 -10.25
N LEU A 36 -21.99 2.52 -11.01
CA LEU A 36 -20.66 3.05 -11.30
C LEU A 36 -20.73 4.29 -12.21
N SER A 37 -21.56 4.29 -13.26
CA SER A 37 -21.73 5.46 -14.12
C SER A 37 -22.37 6.64 -13.40
N CYS A 38 -23.21 6.37 -12.40
CA CYS A 38 -23.80 7.37 -11.52
C CYS A 38 -22.82 7.88 -10.42
N GLY A 39 -21.58 7.39 -10.38
CA GLY A 39 -20.59 7.74 -9.36
C GLY A 39 -20.88 7.21 -7.96
N LYS A 40 -21.88 6.34 -7.80
CA LYS A 40 -22.29 5.74 -6.52
C LYS A 40 -21.52 4.44 -6.26
N VAL A 41 -20.20 4.57 -6.16
CA VAL A 41 -19.28 3.41 -6.11
C VAL A 41 -19.48 2.55 -4.86
N GLY A 42 -19.90 3.14 -3.73
CA GLY A 42 -20.21 2.37 -2.52
C GLY A 42 -21.43 1.44 -2.68
N LEU A 43 -22.46 1.87 -3.43
CA LEU A 43 -23.63 1.03 -3.71
C LEU A 43 -23.28 -0.09 -4.70
N ALA A 44 -22.47 0.23 -5.70
CA ALA A 44 -21.95 -0.75 -6.66
C ALA A 44 -21.18 -1.87 -5.92
N MET A 45 -20.32 -1.49 -4.97
CA MET A 45 -19.57 -2.45 -4.17
C MET A 45 -20.45 -3.29 -3.26
N LEU A 46 -21.44 -2.68 -2.58
CA LEU A 46 -22.38 -3.42 -1.74
C LEU A 46 -23.17 -4.45 -2.56
N GLN A 47 -23.62 -4.07 -3.75
CA GLN A 47 -24.33 -4.99 -4.65
C GLN A 47 -23.42 -6.12 -5.13
N ALA A 48 -22.18 -5.81 -5.52
CA ALA A 48 -21.20 -6.81 -5.92
C ALA A 48 -20.90 -7.82 -4.80
N LEU A 49 -20.76 -7.36 -3.55
CA LEU A 49 -20.55 -8.26 -2.40
C LEU A 49 -21.76 -9.14 -2.10
N ARG A 50 -22.98 -8.59 -2.21
CA ARG A 50 -24.23 -9.34 -1.96
C ARG A 50 -24.48 -10.41 -3.03
N HIS A 51 -24.16 -10.10 -4.29
CA HIS A 51 -24.48 -10.92 -5.44
C HIS A 51 -23.22 -11.52 -6.10
N ASN A 52 -22.18 -11.81 -5.31
CA ASN A 52 -20.89 -12.29 -5.82
C ASN A 52 -21.02 -13.54 -6.73
N ARG A 53 -21.95 -14.45 -6.42
CA ARG A 53 -22.21 -15.65 -7.23
C ARG A 53 -22.98 -15.40 -8.52
N GLU A 54 -23.59 -14.24 -8.67
CA GLU A 54 -24.43 -13.87 -9.82
C GLU A 54 -23.69 -12.95 -10.80
N LEU A 55 -22.50 -12.49 -10.44
CA LEU A 55 -21.61 -11.74 -11.33
C LEU A 55 -21.13 -12.64 -12.47
N ARG A 56 -21.33 -12.19 -13.71
CA ARG A 56 -20.93 -12.95 -14.91
C ARG A 56 -19.96 -12.17 -15.79
N ARG A 57 -20.18 -10.86 -15.93
CA ARG A 57 -19.40 -9.97 -16.80
C ARG A 57 -18.38 -9.14 -16.04
N LEU A 58 -18.69 -8.74 -14.80
CA LEU A 58 -17.76 -7.95 -13.98
C LEU A 58 -17.04 -8.82 -12.96
N ASP A 59 -15.72 -8.73 -12.97
CA ASP A 59 -14.90 -9.29 -11.91
C ASP A 59 -15.03 -8.43 -10.64
N LEU A 60 -15.18 -9.10 -9.50
CA LEU A 60 -15.24 -8.42 -8.19
C LEU A 60 -13.99 -7.56 -7.95
N ASP A 61 -12.83 -8.05 -8.39
CA ASP A 61 -11.54 -7.37 -8.29
C ASP A 61 -11.54 -6.00 -8.99
N ASP A 62 -12.25 -5.88 -10.13
CA ASP A 62 -12.37 -4.62 -10.86
C ASP A 62 -13.28 -3.63 -10.14
N VAL A 63 -14.36 -4.11 -9.52
CA VAL A 63 -15.25 -3.27 -8.70
C VAL A 63 -14.52 -2.80 -7.44
N VAL A 64 -13.74 -3.66 -6.79
CA VAL A 64 -12.86 -3.31 -5.66
C VAL A 64 -11.84 -2.26 -6.07
N ASN A 65 -11.21 -2.44 -7.24
CA ASN A 65 -10.23 -1.49 -7.74
C ASN A 65 -10.84 -0.10 -7.99
N ARG A 66 -12.04 -0.05 -8.58
CA ARG A 66 -12.79 1.21 -8.80
C ARG A 66 -13.27 1.83 -7.48
N TYR A 67 -13.62 1.01 -6.50
CA TYR A 67 -13.99 1.48 -5.17
C TYR A 67 -12.83 2.15 -4.45
N LEU A 68 -11.70 1.45 -4.32
CA LEU A 68 -10.53 1.98 -3.64
C LEU A 68 -9.95 3.21 -4.37
N SER A 69 -9.99 3.23 -5.71
CA SER A 69 -9.55 4.40 -6.48
C SER A 69 -10.47 5.61 -6.24
N ALA A 70 -11.79 5.41 -6.17
CA ALA A 70 -12.74 6.46 -5.86
C ALA A 70 -12.60 6.98 -4.42
N VAL A 71 -12.38 6.08 -3.44
CA VAL A 71 -12.18 6.46 -2.04
C VAL A 71 -10.89 7.27 -1.86
N LEU A 72 -9.82 6.86 -2.52
CA LEU A 72 -8.53 7.55 -2.48
C LEU A 72 -8.42 8.69 -3.50
N ARG A 73 -9.49 8.99 -4.24
CA ARG A 73 -9.54 10.00 -5.33
C ARG A 73 -8.40 9.85 -6.35
N ILE A 74 -7.95 8.62 -6.56
CA ILE A 74 -7.02 8.28 -7.62
C ILE A 74 -7.87 8.22 -8.88
N GLN A 75 -7.94 9.33 -9.62
CA GLN A 75 -8.67 9.34 -10.89
C GLN A 75 -8.00 8.32 -11.83
N PRO A 76 -8.74 7.34 -12.37
CA PRO A 76 -8.23 6.56 -13.48
C PRO A 76 -8.14 7.52 -14.67
N SER A 77 -6.94 8.04 -14.92
CA SER A 77 -6.63 8.76 -16.15
C SER A 77 -7.02 7.85 -17.32
N LEU A 78 -8.02 8.25 -18.10
CA LEU A 78 -8.42 7.62 -19.35
C LEU A 78 -7.33 7.74 -20.44
N ASP A 79 -6.22 8.43 -20.16
CA ASP A 79 -5.13 8.66 -21.12
C ASP A 79 -3.96 7.70 -20.85
N THR A 80 -3.94 6.59 -21.58
CA THR A 80 -2.90 5.55 -21.61
C THR A 80 -1.54 6.03 -22.15
N THR A 81 -1.29 7.33 -22.29
CA THR A 81 -0.06 7.87 -22.89
C THR A 81 0.71 8.85 -22.00
N LYS A 82 0.21 9.17 -20.81
CA LYS A 82 0.94 10.02 -19.84
C LYS A 82 0.95 9.40 -18.44
N SER A 83 1.74 8.34 -18.31
CA SER A 83 2.25 7.87 -17.02
C SER A 83 3.27 8.89 -16.48
N ALA A 84 2.81 10.04 -16.03
CA ALA A 84 3.64 11.04 -15.39
C ALA A 84 2.79 11.86 -14.41
N LEU A 85 2.97 11.57 -13.12
CA LEU A 85 2.54 12.40 -11.99
C LEU A 85 1.03 12.67 -11.86
N VAL A 86 0.24 11.62 -11.62
CA VAL A 86 -1.03 11.83 -10.88
C VAL A 86 -0.67 11.83 -9.40
N THR A 87 -0.39 13.01 -8.86
CA THR A 87 -0.52 13.27 -7.42
C THR A 87 -2.00 13.20 -7.05
N PRO A 88 -2.37 12.64 -5.89
CA PRO A 88 -3.74 12.69 -5.40
C PRO A 88 -4.13 14.17 -5.23
N SER A 89 -4.92 14.68 -6.17
CA SER A 89 -5.38 16.07 -6.15
C SER A 89 -6.41 16.25 -5.03
N GLY A 90 -5.96 16.85 -3.94
CA GLY A 90 -6.78 17.35 -2.83
C GLY A 90 -6.48 16.65 -1.51
N ASP A 91 -6.53 17.43 -0.42
CA ASP A 91 -6.42 16.93 0.95
C ASP A 91 -7.33 15.71 1.15
N LEU A 92 -6.69 14.53 1.18
CA LEU A 92 -7.35 13.31 1.56
C LEU A 92 -7.61 13.41 3.06
N SER A 93 -8.88 13.60 3.42
CA SER A 93 -9.29 13.60 4.83
C SER A 93 -8.78 12.32 5.49
N ILE A 94 -8.06 12.45 6.61
CA ILE A 94 -7.54 11.35 7.43
C ILE A 94 -8.64 10.30 7.72
N ARG A 95 -9.90 10.73 7.85
CA ARG A 95 -11.04 9.83 8.03
C ARG A 95 -11.25 8.87 6.85
N ARG A 96 -11.15 9.37 5.61
CA ARG A 96 -11.29 8.54 4.40
C ARG A 96 -10.13 7.58 4.25
N LEU A 97 -8.93 8.01 4.62
CA LEU A 97 -7.74 7.17 4.59
C LEU A 97 -7.85 6.00 5.58
N LYS A 98 -8.35 6.27 6.79
CA LYS A 98 -8.67 5.24 7.78
C LYS A 98 -9.74 4.27 7.29
N LEU A 99 -10.82 4.77 6.70
CA LEU A 99 -11.87 3.92 6.12
C LEU A 99 -11.34 3.04 4.99
N ALA A 100 -10.48 3.59 4.13
CA ALA A 100 -9.83 2.82 3.07
C ALA A 100 -8.95 1.71 3.65
N ALA A 101 -8.10 2.05 4.63
CA ALA A 101 -7.23 1.08 5.28
C ALA A 101 -8.01 -0.02 6.01
N GLU A 102 -9.10 0.31 6.72
CA GLU A 102 -9.95 -0.67 7.39
C GLU A 102 -10.70 -1.59 6.40
N ALA A 103 -11.08 -1.06 5.23
CA ALA A 103 -11.70 -1.84 4.17
C ALA A 103 -10.69 -2.73 3.44
N THR A 104 -9.42 -2.33 3.30
CA THR A 104 -8.41 -3.11 2.56
C THR A 104 -8.27 -4.58 2.95
N PRO A 105 -8.19 -4.99 4.24
CA PRO A 105 -8.09 -6.41 4.59
C PRO A 105 -9.32 -7.23 4.20
N THR A 106 -10.51 -6.65 4.28
CA THR A 106 -11.76 -7.33 3.93
C THR A 106 -11.97 -7.42 2.42
N LEU A 107 -11.53 -6.41 1.68
CA LEU A 107 -11.73 -6.32 0.23
C LEU A 107 -10.64 -7.03 -0.58
N LEU A 108 -9.38 -6.95 -0.15
CA LEU A 108 -8.25 -7.55 -0.86
C LEU A 108 -8.07 -9.03 -0.50
N GLY A 109 -8.50 -9.43 0.71
CA GLY A 109 -8.47 -10.81 1.18
C GLY A 109 -7.12 -11.50 0.94
N GLY A 110 -7.16 -12.65 0.27
CA GLY A 110 -5.98 -13.46 -0.08
C GLY A 110 -5.24 -13.06 -1.37
N ASN A 111 -5.68 -12.03 -2.10
CA ASN A 111 -5.12 -11.71 -3.41
C ASN A 111 -3.82 -10.87 -3.29
N VAL A 112 -2.68 -11.55 -3.35
CA VAL A 112 -1.33 -10.95 -3.27
C VAL A 112 -1.09 -9.87 -4.32
N ALA A 113 -1.62 -10.03 -5.54
CA ALA A 113 -1.40 -9.10 -6.63
C ALA A 113 -2.12 -7.76 -6.39
N LEU A 114 -3.36 -7.82 -5.92
CA LEU A 114 -4.11 -6.63 -5.53
C LEU A 114 -3.46 -5.92 -4.34
N TRP A 115 -3.00 -6.67 -3.34
CA TRP A 115 -2.25 -6.09 -2.23
C TRP A 115 -1.00 -5.34 -2.69
N LYS A 116 -0.19 -5.93 -3.59
CA LYS A 116 1.01 -5.26 -4.11
C LYS A 116 0.67 -3.94 -4.81
N LYS A 117 -0.36 -3.94 -5.66
CA LYS A 117 -0.83 -2.74 -6.35
C LYS A 117 -1.28 -1.67 -5.36
N TRP A 118 -2.16 -2.02 -4.43
CA TRP A 118 -2.69 -1.05 -3.47
C TRP A 118 -1.63 -0.56 -2.50
N VAL A 119 -0.73 -1.39 -1.99
CA VAL A 119 0.40 -0.94 -1.17
C VAL A 119 1.24 0.11 -1.91
N SER A 120 1.50 -0.08 -3.20
CA SER A 120 2.23 0.91 -4.00
C SER A 120 1.45 2.21 -4.20
N GLU A 121 0.12 2.16 -4.34
CA GLU A 121 -0.72 3.36 -4.44
C GLU A 121 -0.83 4.10 -3.08
N PHE A 122 -0.90 3.36 -1.97
CA PHE A 122 -0.84 3.93 -0.63
C PHE A 122 0.54 4.55 -0.35
N ALA A 123 1.64 3.98 -0.86
CA ALA A 123 2.98 4.54 -0.72
C ALA A 123 3.17 5.89 -1.42
N ARG A 124 2.33 6.22 -2.40
CA ARG A 124 2.34 7.51 -3.09
C ARG A 124 1.66 8.62 -2.29
N ILE A 125 0.84 8.27 -1.31
CA ILE A 125 0.13 9.23 -0.46
C ILE A 125 0.94 9.42 0.83
N PRO A 126 1.35 10.65 1.19
CA PRO A 126 2.05 10.89 2.45
C PRO A 126 1.13 10.53 3.63
N GLY A 127 1.68 9.84 4.64
CA GLY A 127 0.95 9.47 5.85
C GLY A 127 0.07 8.23 5.73
N ALA A 128 -0.21 7.77 4.51
CA ALA A 128 -1.13 6.66 4.25
C ALA A 128 -0.60 5.31 4.70
N LEU A 129 0.70 5.08 4.51
CA LEU A 129 1.37 3.86 4.94
C LEU A 129 1.34 3.68 6.47
N PHE A 130 1.37 4.76 7.24
CA PHE A 130 1.27 4.69 8.70
C PHE A 130 -0.11 4.21 9.18
N VAL A 131 -1.15 4.38 8.37
CA VAL A 131 -2.50 3.88 8.67
C VAL A 131 -2.68 2.46 8.14
N LEU A 132 -2.14 2.16 6.96
CA LEU A 132 -2.26 0.84 6.35
C LEU A 132 -1.50 -0.24 7.12
N ARG A 133 -0.40 0.12 7.81
CA ARG A 133 0.48 -0.82 8.52
C ARG A 133 -0.25 -1.79 9.46
N ASP A 134 -1.29 -1.31 10.15
CA ASP A 134 -1.99 -2.06 11.19
C ASP A 134 -2.83 -3.20 10.58
N TYR A 135 -3.09 -3.11 9.26
CA TYR A 135 -3.89 -4.03 8.48
C TYR A 135 -3.08 -4.82 7.45
N LEU A 136 -1.74 -4.62 7.37
CA LEU A 136 -0.91 -5.38 6.45
C LEU A 136 -0.90 -6.87 6.85
N PRO A 137 -1.17 -7.80 5.92
CA PRO A 137 -1.17 -9.22 6.24
C PRO A 137 0.27 -9.67 6.48
N VAL A 138 0.57 -10.19 7.68
CA VAL A 138 1.89 -10.74 8.05
C VAL A 138 1.93 -12.26 7.92
N ARG A 139 0.76 -12.92 7.92
CA ARG A 139 0.65 -14.39 7.93
C ARG A 139 0.03 -14.95 6.67
N ASP A 140 -1.20 -14.59 6.34
CA ASP A 140 -1.90 -15.05 5.14
C ASP A 140 -2.79 -13.91 4.60
N PRO A 141 -2.60 -13.45 3.35
CA PRO A 141 -1.57 -13.83 2.38
C PRO A 141 -0.19 -13.26 2.75
N ARG A 142 0.88 -14.05 2.63
CA ARG A 142 2.26 -13.54 2.77
C ARG A 142 2.61 -12.70 1.55
N LEU A 143 2.88 -11.41 1.76
CA LEU A 143 3.35 -10.55 0.69
C LEU A 143 4.82 -10.90 0.36
N PRO A 144 5.26 -10.66 -0.89
CA PRO A 144 6.66 -10.82 -1.24
C PRO A 144 7.54 -9.93 -0.35
N GLY A 145 8.68 -10.43 0.13
CA GLY A 145 9.61 -9.69 0.99
C GLY A 145 9.99 -8.29 0.47
N LYS A 146 10.05 -8.14 -0.87
CA LYS A 146 10.29 -6.85 -1.55
C LYS A 146 9.25 -5.77 -1.19
N VAL A 147 7.98 -6.15 -1.04
CA VAL A 147 6.88 -5.23 -0.70
C VAL A 147 7.05 -4.69 0.73
N TYR A 148 7.40 -5.56 1.69
CA TYR A 148 7.69 -5.09 3.06
C TYR A 148 8.93 -4.19 3.10
N GLN A 149 9.97 -4.50 2.34
CA GLN A 149 11.16 -3.64 2.24
C GLN A 149 10.82 -2.27 1.67
N GLU A 150 9.99 -2.22 0.63
CA GLU A 150 9.50 -0.97 0.03
C GLU A 150 8.70 -0.15 1.05
N VAL A 151 7.75 -0.78 1.77
CA VAL A 151 6.97 -0.13 2.83
C VAL A 151 7.86 0.41 3.95
N ILE A 152 8.83 -0.38 4.44
CA ILE A 152 9.75 0.07 5.49
C ILE A 152 10.62 1.23 4.98
N SER A 153 11.13 1.15 3.76
CA SER A 153 11.99 2.18 3.17
C SER A 153 11.25 3.51 2.95
N THR A 154 9.99 3.45 2.53
CA THR A 154 9.14 4.62 2.31
C THR A 154 8.72 5.24 3.63
N LEU A 155 8.34 4.44 4.63
CA LEU A 155 8.10 4.91 6.00
C LEU A 155 9.34 5.57 6.63
N PHE A 156 10.52 4.99 6.44
CA PHE A 156 11.78 5.56 6.93
C PHE A 156 12.08 6.92 6.29
N ARG A 157 11.92 7.03 4.96
CA ARG A 157 12.08 8.32 4.25
C ARG A 157 11.10 9.36 4.76
N GLU A 158 9.85 8.98 4.98
CA GLU A 158 8.82 9.91 5.46
C GLU A 158 9.07 10.36 6.91
N ALA A 159 9.45 9.44 7.80
CA ALA A 159 9.85 9.78 9.17
C ALA A 159 11.09 10.69 9.18
N SER A 160 12.08 10.40 8.34
CA SER A 160 13.30 11.21 8.23
C SER A 160 13.02 12.62 7.71
N ARG A 161 12.07 12.75 6.77
CA ARG A 161 11.59 14.04 6.29
C ARG A 161 10.91 14.82 7.41
N MET A 162 10.01 14.19 8.16
CA MET A 162 9.33 14.83 9.29
C MET A 162 10.30 15.28 10.39
N THR A 163 11.35 14.51 10.68
CA THR A 163 12.39 14.92 11.63
C THR A 163 13.28 16.05 11.11
N SER A 164 13.51 16.12 9.80
CA SER A 164 14.34 17.17 9.19
C SER A 164 13.60 18.49 9.00
N GLU A 165 12.29 18.45 8.79
CA GLU A 165 11.41 19.61 8.57
C GLU A 165 10.77 20.11 9.88
N ALA A 166 11.07 19.47 11.01
CA ALA A 166 10.55 19.88 12.32
C ALA A 166 11.18 21.21 12.75
N HIS A 167 10.40 22.28 12.63
CA HIS A 167 10.79 23.62 13.06
C HIS A 167 9.92 24.15 14.23
N SER A 168 8.81 23.47 14.53
CA SER A 168 7.91 23.74 15.65
C SER A 168 7.88 22.59 16.65
N ALA A 169 7.58 22.88 17.92
CA ALA A 169 7.39 21.86 18.96
C ALA A 169 6.23 20.89 18.66
N GLU A 170 5.26 21.32 17.85
CA GLU A 170 4.17 20.44 17.36
C GLU A 170 4.67 19.48 16.27
N ASP A 171 5.55 19.95 15.40
CA ASP A 171 6.17 19.13 14.34
C ASP A 171 7.15 18.13 14.94
N GLU A 172 7.88 18.51 15.99
CA GLU A 172 8.79 17.63 16.72
C GLU A 172 8.02 16.47 17.39
N ARG A 173 6.87 16.75 18.03
CA ARG A 173 5.98 15.70 18.57
C ARG A 173 5.41 14.80 17.48
N ALA A 174 5.03 15.38 16.34
CA ALA A 174 4.52 14.61 15.21
C ALA A 174 5.61 13.70 14.60
N ALA A 175 6.84 14.19 14.54
CA ALA A 175 8.01 13.45 14.08
C ALA A 175 8.37 12.31 15.05
N GLU A 176 8.38 12.56 16.36
CA GLU A 176 8.58 11.51 17.38
C GLU A 176 7.51 10.42 17.28
N GLU A 177 6.25 10.79 17.12
CA GLU A 177 5.15 9.84 16.94
C GLU A 177 5.29 9.06 15.62
N ALA A 178 5.72 9.70 14.53
CA ALA A 178 6.01 9.02 13.26
C ALA A 178 7.17 8.00 13.40
N VAL A 179 8.24 8.36 14.11
CA VAL A 179 9.37 7.47 14.42
C VAL A 179 8.91 6.30 15.29
N ARG A 180 8.15 6.57 16.36
CA ARG A 180 7.59 5.53 17.23
C ARG A 180 6.70 4.57 16.44
N ARG A 181 5.92 5.12 15.50
CA ARG A 181 5.10 4.31 14.59
C ARG A 181 5.96 3.46 13.67
N PHE A 182 6.99 4.02 13.06
CA PHE A 182 7.93 3.26 12.23
C PHE A 182 8.57 2.10 13.02
N LEU A 183 9.07 2.36 14.22
CA LEU A 183 9.69 1.34 15.07
C LEU A 183 8.70 0.22 15.42
N ASN A 184 7.45 0.56 15.77
CA ASN A 184 6.41 -0.42 16.01
C ASN A 184 6.11 -1.27 14.76
N THR A 185 6.16 -0.69 13.57
CA THR A 185 5.99 -1.42 12.30
C THR A 185 7.14 -2.40 12.05
N VAL A 186 8.39 -1.98 12.30
CA VAL A 186 9.58 -2.83 12.16
C VAL A 186 9.53 -4.00 13.13
N VAL A 187 9.04 -3.78 14.35
CA VAL A 187 8.83 -4.86 15.34
C VAL A 187 7.66 -5.77 14.93
N GLY A 188 6.59 -5.22 14.36
CA GLY A 188 5.37 -5.95 13.98
C GLY A 188 5.47 -6.82 12.73
N PHE A 189 6.26 -6.42 11.71
CA PHE A 189 6.44 -7.21 10.46
C PHE A 189 7.37 -8.41 10.58
N GLY A 190 7.91 -8.67 11.78
CA GLY A 190 8.60 -9.91 12.09
C GLY A 190 10.03 -9.73 12.61
N PRO A 191 10.56 -10.75 13.29
CA PRO A 191 11.41 -10.56 14.45
C PRO A 191 12.88 -10.65 14.05
N LEU A 192 13.66 -9.58 14.20
CA LEU A 192 15.13 -9.62 14.26
C LEU A 192 15.88 -10.33 13.10
N GLN A 193 15.21 -10.89 12.09
CA GLN A 193 15.79 -11.74 11.03
C GLN A 193 16.18 -10.91 9.82
N THR A 194 15.37 -9.92 9.45
CA THR A 194 15.77 -8.87 8.50
C THR A 194 16.84 -7.96 9.10
N LEU A 195 16.75 -7.70 10.41
CA LEU A 195 17.75 -6.93 11.15
C LEU A 195 19.05 -7.74 11.36
N ARG A 196 18.97 -9.05 11.67
CA ARG A 196 20.12 -9.98 11.66
C ARG A 196 20.68 -10.19 10.28
N ALA A 197 19.87 -10.27 9.23
CA ALA A 197 20.36 -10.37 7.85
C ALA A 197 21.09 -9.10 7.45
N ARG A 198 20.64 -7.92 7.92
CA ARG A 198 21.32 -6.64 7.71
C ARG A 198 22.58 -6.48 8.56
N ILE A 199 22.53 -6.86 9.84
CA ILE A 199 23.70 -6.88 10.74
C ILE A 199 24.73 -7.90 10.25
N ASN A 200 24.31 -9.09 9.83
CA ASN A 200 25.19 -10.08 9.21
C ASN A 200 25.71 -9.59 7.86
N PHE A 201 24.93 -8.90 7.04
CA PHE A 201 25.43 -8.29 5.79
C PHE A 201 26.48 -7.22 6.06
N LEU A 202 26.35 -6.44 7.13
CA LEU A 202 27.36 -5.46 7.55
C LEU A 202 28.60 -6.15 8.16
N GLN A 203 28.42 -7.14 9.04
CA GLN A 203 29.51 -7.88 9.68
C GLN A 203 30.26 -8.85 8.75
N TYR A 204 29.60 -9.38 7.71
CA TYR A 204 30.23 -10.23 6.70
C TYR A 204 30.63 -9.48 5.43
N GLY A 205 30.08 -8.29 5.19
CA GLY A 205 30.60 -7.38 4.15
C GLY A 205 31.97 -6.81 4.51
N GLU A 206 32.26 -6.66 5.81
CA GLU A 206 33.62 -6.36 6.30
C GLU A 206 34.55 -7.59 6.21
N LYS A 207 34.05 -8.80 6.49
CA LYS A 207 34.89 -10.02 6.44
C LYS A 207 35.13 -10.59 5.04
N SER A 208 34.26 -10.33 4.06
CA SER A 208 34.51 -10.76 2.67
C SER A 208 35.51 -9.86 1.93
N ASN A 209 35.94 -8.75 2.54
CA ASN A 209 37.01 -7.89 2.02
C ASN A 209 38.34 -8.07 2.77
N GLU A 210 38.40 -8.95 3.79
CA GLU A 210 39.64 -9.22 4.53
C GLU A 210 40.57 -10.23 3.83
N ASP A 211 40.08 -10.98 2.83
CA ASP A 211 40.90 -11.99 2.14
C ASP A 211 41.56 -11.51 0.84
N ASP A 212 41.23 -10.32 0.32
CA ASP A 212 41.78 -9.88 -0.99
C ASP A 212 42.53 -8.53 -1.03
N ASP A 213 42.49 -7.68 0.00
CA ASP A 213 43.19 -6.39 -0.11
C ASP A 213 44.03 -6.03 1.11
N GLN A 214 45.13 -6.76 1.23
CA GLN A 214 46.36 -6.30 1.88
C GLN A 214 47.01 -5.17 1.08
N LYS A 215 46.24 -4.15 0.66
CA LYS A 215 46.74 -2.99 -0.09
C LYS A 215 45.70 -1.87 -0.18
N ASN A 216 45.46 -1.15 0.93
CA ASN A 216 45.30 0.32 0.96
C ASN A 216 44.74 0.75 2.32
N ARG A 217 45.63 1.12 3.23
CA ARG A 217 45.25 1.97 4.37
C ARG A 217 44.81 3.33 3.82
N SER A 218 43.60 3.73 4.15
CA SER A 218 43.04 5.05 3.85
C SER A 218 41.92 5.39 4.84
N PRO A 219 41.57 6.67 5.02
CA PRO A 219 41.64 7.41 6.30
C PRO A 219 40.44 7.23 7.26
N ALA A 220 39.54 6.30 6.99
CA ALA A 220 38.29 6.16 7.76
C ALA A 220 38.48 5.50 9.13
N ALA A 221 39.51 4.67 9.31
CA ALA A 221 39.81 4.02 10.59
C ALA A 221 40.23 5.03 11.68
N ALA A 222 40.89 6.13 11.31
CA ALA A 222 41.28 7.18 12.25
C ALA A 222 40.08 8.00 12.74
N GLN A 223 38.98 8.06 11.98
CA GLN A 223 37.78 8.79 12.35
C GLN A 223 36.86 7.99 13.29
N LEU A 224 36.98 6.67 13.30
CA LEU A 224 36.24 5.77 14.19
C LEU A 224 36.86 5.70 15.59
N GLU A 225 38.20 5.68 15.69
CA GLU A 225 38.88 5.77 17.00
C GLU A 225 38.60 7.12 17.69
N ASP A 226 38.60 8.23 16.95
CA ASP A 226 38.25 9.56 17.51
C ASP A 226 36.79 9.66 17.99
N LEU A 227 35.87 8.89 17.40
CA LEU A 227 34.46 8.85 17.78
C LEU A 227 34.19 7.97 19.00
N GLU A 228 34.91 6.85 19.12
CA GLU A 228 34.87 6.00 20.31
C GLU A 228 35.43 6.73 21.54
N ASP A 229 36.55 7.46 21.38
CA ASP A 229 37.14 8.26 22.46
C ASP A 229 36.23 9.42 22.91
N LEU A 230 35.43 9.99 22.00
CA LEU A 230 34.46 11.04 22.30
C LEU A 230 33.23 10.51 23.05
N LEU A 231 32.76 9.32 22.71
CA LEU A 231 31.64 8.65 23.39
C LEU A 231 32.04 8.22 24.80
N ASP A 232 33.26 7.73 24.98
CA ASP A 232 33.76 7.26 26.27
C ASP A 232 33.99 8.43 27.25
N ARG A 233 34.40 9.59 26.75
CA ARG A 233 34.49 10.85 27.55
C ARG A 233 33.12 11.38 27.94
N ARG A 234 32.12 11.29 27.06
CA ARG A 234 30.74 11.72 27.36
C ARG A 234 30.05 10.82 28.39
N LEU A 235 30.26 9.51 28.32
CA LEU A 235 29.72 8.55 29.28
C LEU A 235 30.33 8.74 30.69
N LYS A 236 31.62 9.08 30.79
CA LYS A 236 32.27 9.38 32.08
C LYS A 236 31.81 10.71 32.69
N GLN A 237 31.39 11.68 31.86
CA GLN A 237 30.84 12.96 32.33
C GLN A 237 29.37 12.89 32.78
N SER A 238 28.59 11.91 32.32
CA SER A 238 27.19 11.75 32.76
C SER A 238 27.02 10.83 33.99
N ALA A 239 28.12 10.28 34.52
CA ALA A 239 28.14 9.37 35.66
C ALA A 239 28.76 10.00 36.93
N ALA A 240 29.13 11.28 36.88
CA ALA A 240 29.53 12.12 38.02
C ALA A 240 28.52 13.26 38.18
#